data_AF-A0A1K1LZA9-F1
#
_entry.id   AF-A0A1K1LZA9-F1
#
_cell.length_a   1.000
_cell.length_b   1.000
_cell.length_c   1.000
_cell.angle_alpha   90.00
_cell.angle_beta   90.00
_cell.angle_gamma   90.00
#
_symmetry.space_group_name_H-M   'P 1'
#
loop_
_entity.id
_entity.type
_entity.pdbx_description
1 polymer ?
#
loop_
_entity_poly.entity_id
_entity_poly.type
_entity_poly.pdbx_seq_one_letter_code
_entity_poly.pdbx_strand_id
1 'polypeptide(L)'
;MNSLNGVMVVGLTGQTGAGKSTVSKIFASNGFTVINCDQVARKIVEKGTKCLDEIADLFGSAVINEDGTLNRRGLAGIVFSDKSKLEALTTITYPYITGEILRQIRVHSMKGEKLILLDAPTLFESRADDFCEIIISVLANADIREKRIIARDGLTVDQAHRRMNSQLDEEFFKSHSDYIIHNNGNMDTVNGIAWEVSGKIRELYKSKQAPMKVQ
;
A
#
# COMPACT_ATOMS: atom_id res chain seq x y z
N MET A 1 13.64 9.17 14.97
CA MET A 1 13.24 8.53 13.70
C MET A 1 14.51 8.41 12.86
N ASN A 2 14.95 7.19 12.54
CA ASN A 2 16.13 7.00 11.69
C ASN A 2 15.85 7.63 10.33
N SER A 3 16.47 8.77 10.04
CA SER A 3 16.39 9.36 8.71
C SER A 3 16.95 8.33 7.73
N LEU A 4 16.09 7.88 6.82
CA LEU A 4 16.49 7.09 5.66
C LEU A 4 17.31 8.03 4.77
N ASN A 5 18.57 8.26 5.13
CA ASN A 5 19.37 9.33 4.56
C ASN A 5 19.40 9.24 3.02
N GLY A 6 18.89 10.30 2.39
CA GLY A 6 18.85 10.45 0.95
C GLY A 6 17.87 9.50 0.24
N VAL A 7 16.91 8.89 0.93
CA VAL A 7 15.82 8.14 0.29
C VAL A 7 14.52 8.93 0.42
N MET A 8 13.77 9.03 -0.68
CA MET A 8 12.40 9.52 -0.67
C MET A 8 11.44 8.36 -0.86
N VAL A 9 10.49 8.27 0.07
CA VAL A 9 9.46 7.23 0.09
C VAL A 9 8.12 7.86 -0.29
N VAL A 10 7.48 7.29 -1.30
CA VAL A 10 6.20 7.74 -1.83
C VAL A 10 5.16 6.64 -1.62
N GLY A 11 4.05 6.97 -0.98
CA GLY A 11 2.92 6.06 -0.81
C GLY A 11 2.04 6.08 -2.05
N LEU A 12 1.72 4.92 -2.61
CA LEU A 12 0.71 4.77 -3.64
C LEU A 12 -0.45 3.93 -3.07
N THR A 13 -1.61 4.57 -2.97
CA THR A 13 -2.85 3.98 -2.47
C THR A 13 -4.01 4.29 -3.40
N GLY A 14 -5.21 3.89 -3.02
CA GLY A 14 -6.43 4.24 -3.74
C GLY A 14 -7.54 3.21 -3.59
N GLN A 15 -8.71 3.60 -4.05
CA GLN A 15 -9.90 2.77 -3.97
C GLN A 15 -9.75 1.49 -4.82
N THR A 16 -10.34 0.41 -4.36
CA THR A 16 -10.44 -0.86 -5.09
C THR A 16 -11.10 -0.62 -6.45
N GLY A 17 -10.53 -1.22 -7.49
CA GLY A 17 -10.98 -0.99 -8.87
C GLY A 17 -10.49 0.31 -9.52
N ALA A 18 -9.78 1.20 -8.81
CA ALA A 18 -9.28 2.45 -9.40
C ALA A 18 -8.06 2.28 -10.32
N GLY A 19 -7.49 1.07 -10.42
CA GLY A 19 -6.38 0.78 -11.34
C GLY A 19 -5.00 1.24 -10.84
N LYS A 20 -4.79 1.24 -9.52
CA LYS A 20 -3.51 1.51 -8.85
C LYS A 20 -2.32 0.77 -9.47
N SER A 21 -2.49 -0.49 -9.84
CA SER A 21 -1.44 -1.31 -10.47
C SER A 21 -0.98 -0.77 -11.83
N THR A 22 -1.81 -0.01 -12.56
CA THR A 22 -1.37 0.70 -13.76
C THR A 22 -0.42 1.84 -13.39
N VAL A 23 -0.80 2.68 -12.41
CA VAL A 23 0.03 3.79 -11.90
C VAL A 23 1.36 3.28 -11.33
N SER A 24 1.32 2.21 -10.53
CA SER A 24 2.51 1.55 -9.96
C SER A 24 3.53 1.16 -11.04
N LYS A 25 3.08 0.57 -12.16
CA LYS A 25 3.94 0.24 -13.30
C LYS A 25 4.57 1.46 -13.97
N ILE A 26 3.81 2.54 -14.10
CA ILE A 26 4.30 3.78 -14.72
C ILE A 26 5.39 4.41 -13.85
N PHE A 27 5.17 4.45 -12.54
CA PHE A 27 6.19 4.93 -11.59
C PHE A 27 7.46 4.07 -11.65
N ALA A 28 7.31 2.73 -11.72
CA ALA A 28 8.44 1.83 -11.90
C ALA A 28 9.25 2.17 -13.17
N SER A 29 8.56 2.37 -14.30
CA SER A 29 9.19 2.79 -15.56
C SER A 29 9.84 4.17 -15.49
N ASN A 30 9.40 5.04 -14.58
CA ASN A 30 9.99 6.35 -14.32
C ASN A 30 11.07 6.33 -13.22
N GLY A 31 11.61 5.15 -12.87
CA GLY A 31 12.77 5.02 -11.99
C GLY A 31 12.46 4.95 -10.50
N PHE A 32 11.21 4.69 -10.12
CA PHE A 32 10.87 4.34 -8.74
C PHE A 32 11.06 2.84 -8.50
N THR A 33 11.64 2.49 -7.38
CA THR A 33 11.66 1.10 -6.91
C THR A 33 10.36 0.81 -6.17
N VAL A 34 9.59 -0.16 -6.65
CA VAL A 34 8.30 -0.53 -6.06
C VAL A 34 8.50 -1.57 -4.97
N ILE A 35 8.06 -1.25 -3.75
CA ILE A 35 7.88 -2.20 -2.66
C ILE A 35 6.39 -2.51 -2.56
N ASN A 36 6.02 -3.79 -2.75
CA ASN A 36 4.64 -4.22 -2.68
C ASN A 36 4.27 -4.56 -1.22
N CYS A 37 3.42 -3.73 -0.60
CA CYS A 37 3.07 -3.90 0.81
C CYS A 37 2.16 -5.11 1.07
N ASP A 38 1.38 -5.57 0.08
CA ASP A 38 0.62 -6.83 0.21
C ASP A 38 1.56 -8.03 0.30
N GLN A 39 2.67 -8.01 -0.45
CA GLN A 39 3.68 -9.07 -0.36
C GLN A 39 4.41 -9.03 0.98
N VAL A 40 4.74 -7.83 1.49
CA VAL A 40 5.31 -7.66 2.83
C VAL A 40 4.38 -8.24 3.89
N ALA A 41 3.09 -7.85 3.87
CA ALA A 41 2.08 -8.33 4.81
C ALA A 41 1.88 -9.84 4.75
N ARG A 42 2.10 -10.48 3.58
CA ARG A 42 2.08 -11.94 3.46
C ARG A 42 3.32 -12.59 4.05
N LYS A 43 4.49 -12.03 3.78
CA LYS A 43 5.79 -12.56 4.17
C LYS A 43 5.98 -12.56 5.69
N ILE A 44 5.55 -11.49 6.36
CA ILE A 44 5.74 -11.36 7.81
C ILE A 44 4.97 -12.40 8.63
N VAL A 45 3.94 -13.04 8.04
CA VAL A 45 3.10 -14.07 8.68
C VAL A 45 3.29 -15.45 8.03
N GLU A 46 4.41 -15.67 7.33
CA GLU A 46 4.75 -16.99 6.81
C GLU A 46 5.04 -17.97 7.96
N LYS A 47 4.91 -19.27 7.67
CA LYS A 47 5.17 -20.33 8.64
C LYS A 47 6.57 -20.18 9.25
N GLY A 48 6.66 -20.24 10.57
CA GLY A 48 7.92 -20.12 11.33
C GLY A 48 8.36 -18.67 11.61
N THR A 49 7.51 -17.68 11.31
CA THR A 49 7.75 -16.29 11.70
C THR A 49 7.20 -16.00 13.10
N LYS A 50 7.90 -15.14 13.85
CA LYS A 50 7.44 -14.70 15.18
C LYS A 50 6.09 -13.99 15.18
N CYS A 51 5.80 -13.23 14.12
CA CYS A 51 4.51 -12.56 13.98
C CYS A 51 3.37 -13.56 13.88
N LEU A 52 3.56 -14.67 13.15
CA LEU A 52 2.55 -15.73 13.07
C LEU A 52 2.33 -16.38 14.44
N ASP A 53 3.39 -16.62 15.20
CA ASP A 53 3.31 -17.17 16.56
C ASP A 53 2.52 -16.22 17.49
N GLU A 54 2.81 -14.92 17.48
CA GLU A 54 2.08 -13.92 18.28
C GLU A 54 0.59 -13.82 17.88
N ILE A 55 0.28 -13.93 16.58
CA ILE A 55 -1.11 -13.99 16.09
C ILE A 55 -1.80 -15.26 16.61
N ALA A 56 -1.13 -16.41 16.59
CA ALA A 56 -1.68 -17.67 17.08
C ALA A 56 -1.90 -17.64 18.60
N ASP A 57 -1.00 -17.01 19.35
CA ASP A 57 -1.12 -16.85 20.81
C ASP A 57 -2.34 -16.00 21.17
N LEU A 58 -2.60 -14.91 20.43
CA LEU A 58 -3.73 -14.03 20.71
C LEU A 58 -5.08 -14.59 20.22
N PHE A 59 -5.12 -15.11 19.00
CA PHE A 59 -6.39 -15.51 18.36
C PHE A 59 -6.68 -17.02 18.46
N GLY A 60 -5.76 -17.78 19.06
CA GLY A 60 -5.86 -19.22 19.24
C GLY A 60 -5.49 -20.02 17.99
N SER A 61 -5.30 -21.33 18.16
CA SER A 61 -4.85 -22.24 17.10
C SER A 61 -5.80 -22.36 15.90
N ALA A 62 -7.06 -21.91 16.02
CA ALA A 62 -8.02 -21.89 14.92
C ALA A 62 -7.59 -20.98 13.75
N VAL A 63 -6.65 -20.06 13.98
CA VAL A 63 -6.07 -19.20 12.92
C VAL A 63 -4.88 -19.84 12.21
N ILE A 64 -4.53 -21.08 12.54
CA ILE A 64 -3.43 -21.84 11.92
C ILE A 64 -4.01 -23.07 11.22
N ASN A 65 -3.61 -23.29 9.97
CA ASN A 65 -3.94 -24.49 9.21
C ASN A 65 -3.12 -25.69 9.71
N GLU A 66 -3.54 -26.91 9.36
CA GLU A 66 -2.83 -28.15 9.75
C GLU A 66 -1.36 -28.18 9.25
N ASP A 67 -1.07 -27.52 8.13
CA ASP A 67 0.29 -27.41 7.58
C ASP A 67 1.16 -26.37 8.31
N GLY A 68 0.62 -25.68 9.32
CA GLY A 68 1.28 -24.63 10.10
C GLY A 68 1.28 -23.25 9.44
N THR A 69 0.57 -23.05 8.33
CA THR A 69 0.40 -21.74 7.70
C THR A 69 -0.78 -20.97 8.29
N LEU A 70 -0.83 -19.65 8.08
CA LEU A 70 -1.95 -18.83 8.52
C LEU A 70 -3.26 -19.21 7.82
N ASN A 71 -4.28 -19.55 8.59
CA ASN A 71 -5.67 -19.63 8.15
C ASN A 71 -6.25 -18.22 7.96
N ARG A 72 -5.97 -17.60 6.81
CA ARG A 72 -6.41 -16.24 6.49
C ARG A 72 -7.93 -16.07 6.56
N ARG A 73 -8.70 -17.08 6.16
CA ARG A 73 -10.16 -17.03 6.19
C ARG A 73 -10.68 -17.06 7.63
N GLY A 74 -10.11 -17.93 8.46
CA GLY A 74 -10.42 -18.01 9.89
C GLY A 74 -10.10 -16.70 10.60
N LEU A 75 -8.87 -16.19 10.43
CA LEU A 75 -8.46 -14.91 11.01
C LEU A 75 -9.35 -13.76 10.54
N ALA A 76 -9.63 -13.66 9.23
CA ALA A 76 -10.51 -12.63 8.67
C ALA A 76 -11.92 -12.65 9.30
N GLY A 77 -12.50 -13.84 9.51
CA GLY A 77 -13.80 -13.97 10.18
C GLY A 77 -13.79 -13.45 11.62
N ILE A 78 -12.66 -13.57 12.32
CA ILE A 78 -12.49 -13.10 13.70
C ILE A 78 -12.26 -11.58 13.74
N VAL A 79 -11.35 -11.05 12.92
CA VAL A 79 -10.93 -9.64 13.03
C VAL A 79 -11.88 -8.67 12.33
N PHE A 80 -12.56 -9.07 11.26
CA PHE A 80 -13.51 -8.18 10.59
C PHE A 80 -14.90 -8.17 11.23
N SER A 81 -15.16 -9.05 12.21
CA SER A 81 -16.38 -9.00 13.04
C SER A 81 -16.22 -8.16 14.31
N ASP A 82 -15.00 -7.76 14.66
CA ASP A 82 -14.69 -7.05 15.91
C ASP A 82 -13.55 -6.04 15.71
N LYS A 83 -13.89 -4.74 15.79
CA LYS A 83 -12.93 -3.65 15.61
C LYS A 83 -11.74 -3.72 16.58
N SER A 84 -11.96 -4.16 17.83
CA SER A 84 -10.89 -4.27 18.83
C SER A 84 -9.88 -5.36 18.45
N LYS A 85 -10.37 -6.46 17.86
CA LYS A 85 -9.52 -7.55 17.36
C LYS A 85 -8.74 -7.14 16.12
N LEU A 86 -9.35 -6.34 15.23
CA LEU A 86 -8.64 -5.77 14.11
C LEU A 86 -7.50 -4.86 14.57
N GLU A 87 -7.76 -3.99 15.55
CA GLU A 87 -6.74 -3.12 16.13
C GLU A 87 -5.62 -3.91 16.82
N ALA A 88 -5.95 -5.00 17.53
CA ALA A 88 -4.97 -5.90 18.12
C ALA A 88 -4.10 -6.59 17.05
N LEU A 89 -4.70 -7.07 15.96
CA LEU A 89 -3.96 -7.63 14.82
C LEU A 89 -3.04 -6.59 14.18
N THR A 90 -3.53 -5.37 13.96
CA THR A 90 -2.72 -4.27 13.43
C THR A 90 -1.56 -3.94 14.37
N THR A 91 -1.79 -3.93 15.68
CA THR A 91 -0.75 -3.68 16.70
C THR A 91 0.34 -4.73 16.67
N ILE A 92 -0.02 -6.02 16.60
CA ILE A 92 0.94 -7.12 16.47
C ILE A 92 1.73 -7.00 15.17
N THR A 93 1.05 -6.78 14.04
CA THR A 93 1.67 -6.84 12.71
C THR A 93 2.50 -5.60 12.36
N TYR A 94 2.17 -4.43 12.90
CA TYR A 94 2.81 -3.15 12.60
C TYR A 94 4.35 -3.16 12.72
N PRO A 95 4.96 -3.58 13.85
CA PRO A 95 6.43 -3.61 13.96
C PRO A 95 7.09 -4.54 12.94
N TYR A 96 6.44 -5.65 12.58
CA TYR A 96 6.96 -6.60 11.60
C TYR A 96 6.89 -6.05 10.17
N ILE A 97 5.77 -5.44 9.79
CA ILE A 97 5.61 -4.76 8.50
C ILE A 97 6.64 -3.64 8.38
N THR A 98 6.74 -2.80 9.41
CA THR A 98 7.70 -1.69 9.50
C THR A 98 9.14 -2.18 9.32
N GLY A 99 9.53 -3.22 10.07
CA GLY A 99 10.86 -3.79 9.99
C GLY A 99 11.20 -4.31 8.59
N GLU A 100 10.27 -5.00 7.93
CA GLU A 100 10.50 -5.55 6.59
C GLU A 100 10.52 -4.45 5.51
N ILE A 101 9.67 -3.42 5.59
CA ILE A 101 9.71 -2.27 4.68
C ILE A 101 11.04 -1.54 4.83
N LEU A 102 11.46 -1.21 6.06
CA LEU A 102 12.74 -0.52 6.30
C LEU A 102 13.93 -1.35 5.84
N ARG A 103 13.89 -2.68 6.02
CA ARG A 103 14.92 -3.60 5.52
C ARG A 103 15.01 -3.53 4.00
N GLN A 104 13.88 -3.59 3.29
CA GLN A 104 13.85 -3.49 1.83
C GLN A 104 14.35 -2.12 1.35
N ILE A 105 13.88 -1.03 1.96
CA ILE A 105 14.35 0.33 1.65
C ILE A 105 15.87 0.42 1.82
N ARG A 106 16.43 -0.12 2.91
CA ARG A 106 17.88 -0.10 3.14
C ARG A 106 18.63 -0.88 2.06
N VAL A 107 18.14 -2.06 1.67
CA VAL A 107 18.75 -2.88 0.60
C VAL A 107 18.78 -2.12 -0.72
N HIS A 108 17.67 -1.49 -1.11
CA HIS A 108 17.58 -0.69 -2.33
C HIS A 108 18.46 0.58 -2.26
N SER A 109 18.43 1.26 -1.12
CA SER A 109 19.25 2.45 -0.87
C SER A 109 20.76 2.18 -1.00
N MET A 110 21.24 1.01 -0.57
CA MET A 110 22.65 0.59 -0.76
C MET A 110 23.02 0.34 -2.23
N LYS A 111 22.03 0.08 -3.11
CA LYS A 111 22.21 -0.04 -4.56
C LYS A 111 22.11 1.30 -5.29
N GLY A 112 21.92 2.40 -4.56
CA GLY A 112 21.71 3.73 -5.14
C GLY A 112 20.26 4.00 -5.57
N GLU A 113 19.32 3.09 -5.28
CA GLU A 113 17.89 3.28 -5.56
C GLU A 113 17.27 4.11 -4.44
N LYS A 114 17.08 5.41 -4.70
CA LYS A 114 16.68 6.39 -3.67
C LYS A 114 15.23 6.85 -3.76
N LEU A 115 14.51 6.49 -4.81
CA LEU A 115 13.09 6.78 -4.98
C LEU A 115 12.31 5.49 -4.79
N ILE A 116 11.63 5.38 -3.66
CA ILE A 116 10.85 4.18 -3.30
C ILE A 116 9.37 4.50 -3.44
N LEU A 117 8.62 3.60 -4.07
CA LEU A 117 7.16 3.62 -4.11
C LEU A 117 6.61 2.48 -3.25
N LEU A 118 5.94 2.80 -2.15
CA LEU A 118 5.17 1.83 -1.37
C LEU A 118 3.82 1.62 -2.04
N ASP A 119 3.68 0.49 -2.73
CA ASP A 119 2.43 0.10 -3.37
C ASP A 119 1.53 -0.61 -2.34
N ALA A 120 0.63 0.16 -1.72
CA ALA A 120 -0.14 -0.25 -0.54
C ALA A 120 -1.64 0.09 -0.70
N PRO A 121 -2.50 -0.89 -1.06
CA PRO A 121 -3.95 -0.66 -1.11
C PRO A 121 -4.56 -0.23 0.23
N THR A 122 -3.96 -0.69 1.33
CA THR A 122 -4.37 -0.40 2.71
C THR A 122 -3.36 0.49 3.42
N LEU A 123 -2.81 1.49 2.70
CA LEU A 123 -1.71 2.33 3.19
C LEU A 123 -2.02 2.92 4.58
N PHE A 124 -3.19 3.55 4.72
CA PHE A 124 -3.62 4.20 5.96
C PHE A 124 -4.03 3.20 7.04
N GLU A 125 -4.75 2.15 6.67
CA GLU A 125 -5.23 1.13 7.60
C GLU A 125 -4.06 0.33 8.22
N SER A 126 -2.96 0.17 7.48
CA SER A 126 -1.73 -0.47 7.94
C SER A 126 -0.72 0.50 8.57
N ARG A 127 -1.04 1.81 8.62
CA ARG A 127 -0.14 2.89 9.06
C ARG A 127 1.19 2.94 8.29
N ALA A 128 1.19 2.50 7.04
CA ALA A 128 2.36 2.57 6.18
C ALA A 128 2.58 3.98 5.59
N ASP A 129 1.60 4.87 5.73
CA ASP A 129 1.71 6.29 5.47
C ASP A 129 2.75 6.99 6.37
N ASP A 130 2.99 6.49 7.59
CA ASP A 130 4.02 6.99 8.51
C ASP A 130 5.43 7.05 7.88
N PHE A 131 5.69 6.26 6.83
CA PHE A 131 6.97 6.21 6.12
C PHE A 131 7.04 7.17 4.93
N CYS A 132 5.91 7.73 4.50
CA CYS A 132 5.78 8.40 3.22
C CYS A 132 6.02 9.91 3.36
N GLU A 133 6.86 10.46 2.49
CA GLU A 133 6.99 11.92 2.33
C GLU A 133 5.90 12.51 1.44
N ILE A 134 5.39 11.69 0.52
CA ILE A 134 4.37 12.05 -0.46
C ILE A 134 3.41 10.89 -0.58
N ILE A 135 2.11 11.16 -0.59
CA ILE A 135 1.05 10.17 -0.77
C ILE A 135 0.28 10.48 -2.04
N ILE A 136 0.06 9.44 -2.84
CA ILE A 136 -0.66 9.47 -4.10
C ILE A 136 -1.86 8.54 -3.98
N SER A 137 -3.05 9.09 -4.20
CA SER A 137 -4.28 8.29 -4.28
C SER A 137 -4.78 8.17 -5.71
N VAL A 138 -5.03 6.93 -6.13
CA VAL A 138 -5.67 6.64 -7.41
C VAL A 138 -7.17 6.48 -7.18
N LEU A 139 -7.96 7.33 -7.83
CA LEU A 139 -9.42 7.37 -7.71
C LEU A 139 -10.08 7.08 -9.05
N ALA A 140 -11.31 6.59 -9.01
CA ALA A 140 -12.15 6.46 -10.20
C ALA A 140 -13.63 6.49 -9.82
N ASN A 141 -14.49 6.82 -10.78
CA ASN A 141 -15.94 6.84 -10.59
C ASN A 141 -16.43 5.46 -10.14
N ALA A 142 -17.44 5.45 -9.26
CA ALA A 142 -17.94 4.22 -8.63
C ALA A 142 -18.40 3.18 -9.66
N ASP A 143 -19.09 3.59 -10.72
CA ASP A 143 -19.58 2.73 -11.80
C ASP A 143 -18.43 2.07 -12.59
N ILE A 144 -17.34 2.80 -12.82
CA ILE A 144 -16.12 2.27 -13.47
C ILE A 144 -15.43 1.27 -12.54
N ARG A 145 -15.30 1.60 -11.25
CA ARG A 145 -14.68 0.72 -10.25
C ARG A 145 -15.46 -0.58 -10.12
N GLU A 146 -16.77 -0.52 -10.01
CA GLU A 146 -17.66 -1.69 -9.91
C GLU A 146 -17.45 -2.64 -11.10
N LYS A 147 -17.55 -2.13 -12.33
CA LYS A 147 -17.33 -2.92 -13.56
C LYS A 147 -15.95 -3.60 -13.55
N ARG A 148 -14.90 -2.89 -13.14
CA ARG A 148 -13.54 -3.42 -13.06
C ARG A 148 -13.40 -4.51 -11.99
N ILE A 149 -14.04 -4.33 -10.83
CA ILE A 149 -14.02 -5.30 -9.73
C ILE A 149 -14.75 -6.58 -10.15
N ILE A 150 -15.94 -6.46 -10.72
CA ILE A 150 -16.73 -7.59 -11.22
C ILE A 150 -15.94 -8.36 -12.27
N ALA A 151 -15.39 -7.66 -13.27
CA ALA A 151 -14.63 -8.29 -14.35
C ALA A 151 -13.34 -8.98 -13.86
N ARG A 152 -12.64 -8.39 -12.90
CA ARG A 152 -11.37 -8.94 -12.37
C ARG A 152 -11.59 -10.11 -11.41
N ASP A 153 -12.58 -10.00 -10.52
CA ASP A 153 -12.74 -10.89 -9.38
C ASP A 153 -13.89 -11.90 -9.55
N GLY A 154 -14.71 -11.77 -10.60
CA GLY A 154 -15.85 -12.66 -10.85
C GLY A 154 -16.97 -12.52 -9.79
N LEU A 155 -17.11 -11.33 -9.20
CA LEU A 155 -18.06 -11.05 -8.12
C LEU A 155 -19.45 -10.65 -8.64
N THR A 156 -20.49 -10.87 -7.83
CA THR A 156 -21.80 -10.25 -8.07
C THR A 156 -21.75 -8.74 -7.81
N VAL A 157 -22.74 -8.01 -8.31
CA VAL A 157 -22.92 -6.56 -8.04
C VAL A 157 -22.95 -6.29 -6.54
N ASP A 158 -23.74 -7.04 -5.76
CA ASP A 158 -23.81 -6.89 -4.30
C ASP A 158 -22.46 -7.14 -3.61
N GLN A 159 -21.70 -8.14 -4.06
CA GLN A 159 -20.37 -8.44 -3.53
C GLN A 159 -19.37 -7.32 -3.87
N ALA A 160 -19.45 -6.75 -5.07
CA ALA A 160 -18.63 -5.61 -5.48
C ALA A 160 -18.94 -4.38 -4.64
N HIS A 161 -20.23 -4.05 -4.41
CA HIS A 161 -20.63 -2.95 -3.54
C HIS A 161 -20.15 -3.14 -2.10
N ARG A 162 -20.33 -4.33 -1.51
CA ARG A 162 -19.81 -4.62 -0.16
C ARG A 162 -18.31 -4.37 -0.07
N ARG A 163 -17.55 -4.78 -1.09
CA ARG A 163 -16.11 -4.55 -1.16
C ARG A 163 -15.77 -3.06 -1.27
N MET A 164 -16.47 -2.31 -2.11
CA MET A 164 -16.27 -0.86 -2.25
C MET A 164 -16.60 -0.12 -0.96
N ASN A 165 -17.68 -0.50 -0.28
CA ASN A 165 -18.15 0.15 0.96
C ASN A 165 -17.32 -0.22 2.19
N SER A 166 -16.48 -1.26 2.11
CA SER A 166 -15.58 -1.65 3.21
C SER A 166 -14.30 -0.81 3.31
N GLN A 167 -14.01 0.02 2.30
CA GLN A 167 -12.85 0.90 2.30
C GLN A 167 -13.20 2.31 2.81
N LEU A 168 -12.15 3.07 3.15
CA LEU A 168 -12.24 4.51 3.38
C LEU A 168 -12.91 5.21 2.18
N ASP A 169 -13.68 6.26 2.46
CA ASP A 169 -14.41 6.97 1.43
C ASP A 169 -13.49 7.81 0.53
N GLU A 170 -14.03 8.30 -0.58
CA GLU A 170 -13.26 9.10 -1.55
C GLU A 170 -12.70 10.39 -0.95
N GLU A 171 -13.45 11.02 -0.04
CA GLU A 171 -13.08 12.29 0.57
C GLU A 171 -11.90 12.13 1.53
N PHE A 172 -11.85 11.00 2.24
CA PHE A 172 -10.70 10.61 3.03
C PHE A 172 -9.43 10.54 2.17
N PHE A 173 -9.48 9.81 1.05
CA PHE A 173 -8.33 9.71 0.15
C PHE A 173 -7.90 11.10 -0.39
N LYS A 174 -8.85 11.96 -0.75
CA LYS A 174 -8.56 13.33 -1.22
C LYS A 174 -7.88 14.20 -0.16
N SER A 175 -8.37 14.15 1.07
CA SER A 175 -7.87 14.98 2.18
C SER A 175 -6.54 14.50 2.76
N HIS A 176 -6.17 13.23 2.53
CA HIS A 176 -4.96 12.61 3.10
C HIS A 176 -3.89 12.29 2.03
N SER A 177 -3.96 12.90 0.84
CA SER A 177 -2.98 12.69 -0.23
C SER A 177 -2.48 14.00 -0.84
N ASP A 178 -1.21 14.05 -1.21
CA ASP A 178 -0.60 15.19 -1.90
C ASP A 178 -0.98 15.23 -3.38
N TYR A 179 -1.18 14.06 -4.00
CA TYR A 179 -1.57 13.94 -5.40
C TYR A 179 -2.75 12.99 -5.58
N ILE A 180 -3.67 13.39 -6.45
CA ILE A 180 -4.80 12.57 -6.87
C ILE A 180 -4.68 12.26 -8.37
N ILE A 181 -4.76 10.97 -8.71
CA ILE A 181 -4.79 10.52 -10.11
C ILE A 181 -6.16 9.90 -10.39
N HIS A 182 -6.95 10.57 -11.23
CA HIS A 182 -8.25 10.07 -11.66
C HIS A 182 -8.12 9.12 -12.85
N ASN A 183 -8.46 7.85 -12.65
CA ASN A 183 -8.47 6.81 -13.68
C ASN A 183 -9.89 6.54 -14.20
N ASN A 184 -10.50 7.61 -14.71
CA ASN A 184 -11.82 7.62 -15.34
C ASN A 184 -11.75 7.51 -16.88
N GLY A 185 -10.63 7.93 -17.47
CA GLY A 185 -10.45 8.03 -18.91
C GLY A 185 -9.82 6.79 -19.54
N ASN A 186 -9.27 6.98 -20.74
CA ASN A 186 -8.47 5.97 -21.42
C ASN A 186 -7.08 5.82 -20.77
N MET A 187 -6.36 4.75 -21.15
CA MET A 187 -5.03 4.47 -20.59
C MET A 187 -4.03 5.59 -20.88
N ASP A 188 -4.09 6.23 -22.04
CA ASP A 188 -3.13 7.29 -22.41
C ASP A 188 -3.19 8.49 -21.47
N THR A 189 -4.40 8.87 -21.05
CA THR A 189 -4.60 9.98 -20.11
C THR A 189 -3.99 9.66 -18.75
N VAL A 190 -4.26 8.46 -18.23
CA VAL A 190 -3.72 8.02 -16.93
C VAL A 190 -2.21 7.84 -17.00
N ASN A 191 -1.71 7.33 -18.11
CA ASN A 191 -0.28 7.21 -18.38
C ASN A 191 0.41 8.58 -18.35
N GLY A 192 -0.14 9.56 -19.06
CA GLY A 192 0.38 10.93 -19.10
C GLY A 192 0.42 11.58 -17.72
N ILE A 193 -0.70 11.54 -16.98
CA ILE A 193 -0.78 12.13 -15.64
C ILE A 193 0.18 11.44 -14.67
N ALA A 194 0.22 10.11 -14.64
CA ALA A 194 1.13 9.40 -13.75
C ALA A 194 2.61 9.65 -14.13
N TRP A 195 2.92 9.81 -15.42
CA TRP A 195 4.26 10.18 -15.87
C TRP A 195 4.63 11.60 -15.43
N GLU A 196 3.71 12.55 -15.54
CA GLU A 196 3.91 13.93 -15.10
C GLU A 196 4.13 13.99 -13.58
N VAL A 197 3.24 13.36 -12.79
CA VAL A 197 3.35 13.34 -11.32
C VAL A 197 4.67 12.68 -10.87
N SER A 198 5.02 11.52 -11.45
CA SER A 198 6.30 10.86 -11.13
C SER A 198 7.50 11.73 -11.53
N GLY A 199 7.43 12.46 -12.66
CA GLY A 199 8.44 13.44 -13.07
C GLY A 199 8.63 14.56 -12.05
N LYS A 200 7.53 15.20 -11.62
CA LYS A 200 7.55 16.26 -10.60
C LYS A 200 8.18 15.79 -9.28
N ILE A 201 7.83 14.58 -8.83
CA ILE A 201 8.40 14.01 -7.61
C ILE A 201 9.91 13.77 -7.75
N ARG A 202 10.38 13.30 -8.92
CA ARG A 202 11.81 13.15 -9.18
C ARG A 202 12.56 14.48 -9.14
N GLU A 203 11.96 15.53 -9.69
CA GLU A 203 12.54 16.89 -9.66
C GLU A 203 12.59 17.41 -8.22
N LEU A 204 11.53 17.21 -7.45
CA LEU A 204 11.49 17.55 -6.02
C LEU A 204 12.55 16.79 -5.21
N TYR A 205 12.75 15.50 -5.50
CA TYR A 205 13.83 14.74 -4.88
C TYR A 205 15.20 15.34 -5.22
N LYS A 206 15.46 15.64 -6.50
CA LYS A 206 16.73 16.24 -6.93
C LYS A 206 16.99 17.60 -6.28
N SER A 207 15.96 18.44 -6.14
CA SER A 207 16.11 19.75 -5.51
C SER A 207 16.41 19.64 -4.01
N LYS A 208 15.83 18.66 -3.30
CA LYS A 208 16.17 18.34 -1.90
C LYS A 208 17.62 17.84 -1.72
N GLN A 209 18.21 17.23 -2.74
CA GLN A 209 19.61 16.75 -2.70
C GLN A 209 20.63 17.81 -3.16
N ALA A 210 20.18 18.94 -3.70
CA ALA A 210 21.11 20.00 -4.11
C ALA A 210 21.74 20.63 -2.86
N PRO A 211 23.07 20.82 -2.82
CA PRO A 211 23.70 21.51 -1.70
C PRO A 211 23.10 22.92 -1.56
N MET A 212 22.77 23.35 -0.33
CA MET A 212 22.45 24.75 -0.05
C MET A 212 23.56 25.58 -0.65
N LYS A 213 23.25 26.38 -1.68
CA LYS A 213 24.15 27.44 -2.13
C LYS A 213 24.24 28.39 -0.94
N VAL A 214 25.35 28.31 -0.21
CA VAL A 214 25.72 29.32 0.78
C VAL A 214 25.89 30.61 -0.01
N GLN A 215 24.97 31.54 0.20
CA GLN A 215 25.08 32.92 -0.26
C GLN A 215 25.67 33.76 0.86
#